data_AF-A0A1F8ZJ60-F1
#
_entry.id   AF-A0A1F8ZJ60-F1
#
_cell.length_a   1.000
_cell.length_b   1.000
_cell.length_c   1.000
_cell.angle_alpha   90.00
_cell.angle_beta   90.00
_cell.angle_gamma   90.00
#
_symmetry.space_group_name_H-M   'P 1'
#
loop_
_entity.id
_entity.type
_entity.pdbx_description
1 polymer ?
#
loop_
_entity_poly.entity_id
_entity_poly.type
_entity_poly.pdbx_seq_one_letter_code
_entity_poly.pdbx_strand_id
1 'polypeptide(L)'
;PKGKPEARYGLGPVARKLGELLKKEVKLAPDCIGPEVEKMTAAMVPGDIILLENLRFHKEEEKNDPAFAQNLARLAEVYINDAFAVSHRAHASVETITTLFPEPAAGFLMKEELLYLNKVMEDPARPLVAIIGGAKVSGKLEVLKNLILRVDKMIIGGGMAFTFLKSKGLNVGKSLVEDELIDTAREVLTTAEKRGVKVYL
;
A
#
# COMPACT_ATOMS: atom_id res chain seq x y z
N PRO A 1 16.56 2.47 -0.59
CA PRO A 1 17.99 2.13 -0.40
C PRO A 1 18.64 1.25 -1.48
N LYS A 2 17.90 0.65 -2.43
CA LYS A 2 18.46 -0.23 -3.48
C LYS A 2 19.30 -1.40 -2.91
N GLY A 3 18.91 -1.95 -1.77
CA GLY A 3 19.59 -3.08 -1.15
C GLY A 3 20.99 -2.76 -0.62
N LYS A 4 21.23 -1.53 -0.17
CA LYS A 4 22.47 -1.13 0.51
C LYS A 4 22.16 -0.27 1.74
N PRO A 5 22.89 -0.46 2.85
CA PRO A 5 22.81 0.44 3.99
C PRO A 5 23.15 1.88 3.61
N GLU A 6 22.28 2.81 3.99
CA GLU A 6 22.50 4.24 3.79
C GLU A 6 21.95 5.00 4.99
N ALA A 7 22.78 5.76 5.69
CA ALA A 7 22.46 6.37 6.98
C ALA A 7 21.17 7.21 6.96
N ARG A 8 20.87 7.91 5.85
CA ARG A 8 19.64 8.71 5.70
C ARG A 8 18.35 7.88 5.71
N TYR A 9 18.43 6.59 5.42
CA TYR A 9 17.32 5.64 5.38
C TYR A 9 17.30 4.68 6.58
N GLY A 10 18.20 4.87 7.54
CA GLY A 10 18.21 4.10 8.78
C GLY A 10 17.02 4.45 9.67
N LEU A 11 16.58 3.49 10.48
CA LEU A 11 15.37 3.60 11.29
C LEU A 11 15.59 4.18 12.69
N GLY A 12 16.80 4.65 13.00
CA GLY A 12 17.10 5.34 14.27
C GLY A 12 16.13 6.47 14.66
N PRO A 13 15.78 7.40 13.75
CA PRO A 13 14.76 8.41 14.04
C PRO A 13 13.37 7.81 14.34
N VAL A 14 13.02 6.70 13.68
CA VAL A 14 11.74 6.00 13.87
C VAL A 14 11.71 5.28 15.22
N ALA A 15 12.77 4.56 15.60
CA ALA A 15 12.90 3.91 16.90
C ALA A 15 12.73 4.92 18.04
N ARG A 16 13.44 6.06 17.95
CA ARG A 16 13.32 7.15 18.92
C ARG A 16 11.88 7.65 19.03
N LYS A 17 11.24 7.94 17.89
CA LYS A 17 9.89 8.49 17.89
C LYS A 17 8.86 7.49 18.43
N LEU A 18 9.02 6.21 18.10
CA LEU A 18 8.16 5.15 18.61
C LEU A 18 8.27 5.04 20.14
N GLY A 19 9.49 5.11 20.67
CA GLY A 19 9.73 5.09 22.12
C GLY A 19 9.06 6.27 22.84
N GLU A 20 9.12 7.48 22.28
CA GLU A 20 8.40 8.66 22.82
C GLU A 20 6.88 8.43 22.86
N LEU A 21 6.30 7.94 21.76
CA LEU A 21 4.85 7.74 21.64
C LEU A 21 4.33 6.65 22.59
N LEU A 22 5.09 5.56 22.75
CA LEU A 22 4.75 4.45 23.64
C LEU A 22 5.13 4.70 25.10
N LYS A 23 5.92 5.74 25.38
CA LYS A 23 6.53 6.01 26.69
C LYS A 23 7.29 4.79 27.21
N LYS A 24 8.00 4.12 26.31
CA LYS A 24 8.78 2.89 26.56
C LYS A 24 10.10 2.95 25.80
N GLU A 25 11.10 2.24 26.30
CA GLU A 25 12.34 2.04 25.56
C GLU A 25 12.07 1.18 24.32
N VAL A 26 12.56 1.63 23.17
CA VAL A 26 12.54 0.87 21.91
C VAL A 26 13.99 0.74 21.45
N LYS A 27 14.52 -0.48 21.49
CA LYS A 27 15.89 -0.76 21.07
C LYS A 27 15.93 -0.90 19.56
N LEU A 28 16.86 -0.20 18.90
CA LEU A 28 17.12 -0.41 17.48
C LEU A 28 18.18 -1.51 17.34
N ALA A 29 17.89 -2.55 16.58
CA ALA A 29 18.87 -3.56 16.21
C ALA A 29 19.82 -3.01 15.12
N PRO A 30 21.10 -3.41 15.10
CA PRO A 30 22.08 -2.91 14.13
C PRO A 30 21.84 -3.39 12.69
N ASP A 31 21.03 -4.44 12.53
CA ASP A 31 20.56 -4.98 11.26
C ASP A 31 19.15 -5.60 11.48
N CYS A 32 18.55 -6.21 10.45
CA CYS A 32 17.32 -6.98 10.56
C CYS A 32 17.52 -8.50 10.61
N ILE A 33 18.74 -8.99 10.37
CA ILE A 33 19.11 -10.40 10.43
C ILE A 33 20.52 -10.57 11.01
N GLY A 34 20.87 -11.80 11.37
CA GLY A 34 22.23 -12.17 11.77
C GLY A 34 22.42 -12.34 13.28
N PRO A 35 23.62 -12.78 13.71
CA PRO A 35 23.82 -13.30 15.07
C PRO A 35 23.59 -12.29 16.19
N GLU A 36 23.89 -11.01 15.93
CA GLU A 36 23.66 -9.96 16.93
C GLU A 36 22.16 -9.67 17.12
N VAL A 37 21.38 -9.66 16.03
CA VAL A 37 19.92 -9.51 16.06
C VAL A 37 19.29 -10.69 16.77
N GLU A 38 19.69 -11.92 16.44
CA GLU A 38 19.22 -13.16 17.10
C GLU A 38 19.51 -13.14 18.61
N LYS A 39 20.70 -12.68 19.01
CA LYS A 39 21.05 -12.54 20.43
C LYS A 39 20.20 -11.48 21.12
N MET A 40 19.92 -10.36 20.46
CA MET A 40 19.08 -9.29 21.00
C MET A 40 17.63 -9.75 21.20
N THR A 41 17.05 -10.47 20.23
CA THR A 41 15.68 -10.99 20.33
C THR A 41 15.56 -12.11 21.35
N ALA A 42 16.54 -13.01 21.43
CA ALA A 42 16.57 -14.08 22.44
C ALA A 42 16.69 -13.58 23.88
N ALA A 43 17.23 -12.36 24.08
CA ALA A 43 17.35 -11.74 25.39
C ALA A 43 16.13 -10.88 25.80
N MET A 44 15.09 -10.81 24.96
CA MET A 44 13.89 -10.03 25.25
C MET A 44 13.11 -10.62 26.42
N VAL A 45 12.55 -9.74 27.24
CA VAL A 45 11.55 -10.10 28.25
C VAL A 45 10.16 -9.62 27.84
N PRO A 46 9.06 -10.17 28.41
CA PRO A 46 7.71 -9.73 28.08
C PRO A 46 7.54 -8.21 28.24
N GLY A 47 7.12 -7.55 27.17
CA GLY A 47 6.90 -6.10 27.13
C GLY A 47 8.06 -5.29 26.54
N ASP A 48 9.20 -5.91 26.23
CA ASP A 48 10.29 -5.31 25.46
C ASP A 48 9.88 -5.04 24.01
N ILE A 49 10.53 -4.05 23.41
CA ILE A 49 10.32 -3.68 22.00
C ILE A 49 11.68 -3.52 21.33
N ILE A 50 11.87 -4.26 20.25
CA ILE A 50 13.01 -4.13 19.34
C ILE A 50 12.48 -3.72 17.97
N LEU A 51 13.03 -2.64 17.42
CA LEU A 51 12.87 -2.27 16.01
C LEU A 51 14.07 -2.80 15.23
N LEU A 52 13.82 -3.64 14.24
CA LEU A 52 14.85 -4.07 13.30
C LEU A 52 15.24 -2.92 12.37
N GLU A 53 16.46 -2.95 11.83
CA GLU A 53 16.87 -1.97 10.83
C GLU A 53 16.09 -2.15 9.51
N ASN A 54 16.21 -1.16 8.62
CA ASN A 54 15.48 -1.10 7.35
C ASN A 54 15.66 -2.36 6.50
N LEU A 55 14.58 -3.16 6.37
CA LEU A 55 14.57 -4.43 5.63
C LEU A 55 15.08 -4.29 4.19
N ARG A 56 14.87 -3.13 3.55
CA ARG A 56 15.32 -2.85 2.17
C ARG A 56 16.80 -2.46 2.07
N PHE A 57 17.55 -2.52 3.16
CA PHE A 57 19.02 -2.60 3.12
C PHE A 57 19.50 -3.95 2.59
N HIS A 58 18.66 -4.98 2.67
CA HIS A 58 18.86 -6.26 1.98
C HIS A 58 18.07 -6.25 0.67
N LYS A 59 18.73 -6.53 -0.45
CA LYS A 59 18.09 -6.60 -1.78
C LYS A 59 17.12 -7.78 -1.88
N GLU A 60 17.35 -8.77 -1.03
CA GLU A 60 16.61 -10.01 -0.86
C GLU A 60 15.14 -9.75 -0.48
N GLU A 61 14.87 -8.67 0.26
CA GLU A 61 13.53 -8.23 0.65
C GLU A 61 12.63 -7.98 -0.58
N GLU A 62 13.08 -7.16 -1.53
CA GLU A 62 12.32 -6.81 -2.73
C GLU A 62 12.31 -7.97 -3.76
N LYS A 63 13.16 -8.98 -3.58
CA LYS A 63 13.21 -10.19 -4.41
C LYS A 63 12.35 -11.32 -3.88
N ASN A 64 11.67 -11.11 -2.76
CA ASN A 64 10.90 -12.15 -2.08
C ASN A 64 11.73 -13.39 -1.74
N ASP A 65 12.98 -13.19 -1.31
CA ASP A 65 13.93 -14.28 -1.14
C ASP A 65 13.56 -15.21 0.05
N PRO A 66 13.44 -16.53 -0.17
CA PRO A 66 13.08 -17.46 0.90
C PRO A 66 14.11 -17.59 2.02
N ALA A 67 15.41 -17.45 1.73
CA ALA A 67 16.43 -17.56 2.76
C ALA A 67 16.41 -16.33 3.68
N PHE A 68 16.18 -15.15 3.11
CA PHE A 68 15.97 -13.93 3.90
C PHE A 68 14.70 -14.01 4.76
N ALA A 69 13.59 -14.49 4.21
CA ALA A 69 12.37 -14.73 4.98
C ALA A 69 12.60 -15.73 6.13
N GLN A 70 13.39 -16.80 5.92
CA GLN A 70 13.76 -17.74 6.97
C GLN A 70 14.60 -17.10 8.08
N ASN A 71 15.55 -16.23 7.73
CA ASN A 71 16.34 -15.50 8.72
C ASN A 71 15.46 -14.58 9.58
N LEU A 72 14.47 -13.91 8.97
CA LEU A 72 13.50 -13.11 9.72
C LEU A 72 12.59 -13.99 10.61
N ALA A 73 12.10 -15.11 10.07
CA ALA A 73 11.19 -16.00 10.78
C ALA A 73 11.83 -16.62 12.03
N ARG A 74 13.15 -16.86 12.05
CA ARG A 74 13.88 -17.34 13.24
C ARG A 74 13.83 -16.40 14.43
N LEU A 75 13.49 -15.13 14.22
CA LEU A 75 13.46 -14.12 15.27
C LEU A 75 12.15 -14.12 16.09
N ALA A 76 11.14 -14.88 15.68
CA ALA A 76 9.81 -14.83 16.28
C ALA A 76 9.11 -16.19 16.26
N GLU A 77 8.10 -16.33 17.13
CA GLU A 77 7.21 -17.49 17.18
C GLU A 77 5.87 -17.22 16.46
N VAL A 78 5.52 -15.94 16.30
CA VAL A 78 4.28 -15.47 15.69
C VAL A 78 4.58 -14.36 14.69
N TYR A 79 3.89 -14.40 13.54
CA TYR A 79 3.94 -13.33 12.54
C TYR A 79 2.62 -12.57 12.49
N ILE A 80 2.71 -11.25 12.63
CA ILE A 80 1.60 -10.32 12.49
C ILE A 80 1.90 -9.35 11.34
N ASN A 81 1.08 -9.35 10.30
CA ASN A 81 1.13 -8.34 9.26
C ASN A 81 0.18 -7.19 9.59
N ASP A 82 0.73 -6.04 9.98
CA ASP A 82 -0.03 -4.80 10.20
C ASP A 82 0.31 -3.71 9.17
N ALA A 83 0.86 -4.10 8.02
CA ALA A 83 1.40 -3.21 6.99
C ALA A 83 0.59 -3.29 5.67
N PHE A 84 -0.67 -2.83 5.71
CA PHE A 84 -1.56 -2.84 4.54
C PHE A 84 -0.95 -2.16 3.30
N ALA A 85 -0.34 -1.00 3.47
CA ALA A 85 0.19 -0.19 2.36
C ALA A 85 1.25 -0.90 1.51
N VAL A 86 1.98 -1.89 2.05
CA VAL A 86 2.99 -2.66 1.30
C VAL A 86 2.48 -4.03 0.84
N SER A 87 1.28 -4.44 1.27
CA SER A 87 0.75 -5.78 1.02
C SER A 87 0.29 -6.04 -0.41
N HIS A 88 0.32 -5.01 -1.27
CA HIS A 88 0.19 -5.17 -2.72
C HIS A 88 1.49 -5.65 -3.40
N ARG A 89 2.57 -5.88 -2.64
CA ARG A 89 3.88 -6.33 -3.15
C ARG A 89 4.25 -7.69 -2.56
N ALA A 90 4.73 -8.56 -3.45
CA ALA A 90 5.34 -9.85 -3.14
C ALA A 90 6.76 -9.65 -2.58
N HIS A 91 6.86 -9.22 -1.31
CA HIS A 91 8.12 -9.01 -0.62
C HIS A 91 8.35 -10.08 0.46
N ALA A 92 9.62 -10.35 0.78
CA ALA A 92 9.97 -11.44 1.69
C ALA A 92 9.33 -11.29 3.07
N SER A 93 9.37 -10.08 3.64
CA SER A 93 8.79 -9.73 4.94
C SER A 93 7.26 -9.64 4.98
N VAL A 94 6.58 -9.78 3.85
CA VAL A 94 5.13 -9.60 3.71
C VAL A 94 4.45 -10.90 3.27
N GLU A 95 5.01 -11.54 2.24
CA GLU A 95 4.44 -12.72 1.59
C GLU A 95 5.19 -13.98 2.00
N THR A 96 6.45 -14.16 1.62
CA THR A 96 7.15 -15.45 1.82
C THR A 96 7.24 -15.84 3.29
N ILE A 97 7.46 -14.86 4.18
CA ILE A 97 7.49 -15.09 5.63
C ILE A 97 6.20 -15.73 6.15
N THR A 98 5.03 -15.47 5.55
CA THR A 98 3.74 -16.03 6.01
C THR A 98 3.71 -17.55 5.93
N THR A 99 4.48 -18.14 5.01
CA THR A 99 4.56 -19.59 4.81
C THR A 99 5.39 -20.30 5.88
N LEU A 100 6.11 -19.53 6.71
CA LEU A 100 7.04 -20.03 7.72
C LEU A 100 6.44 -20.06 9.12
N PHE A 101 5.22 -19.57 9.28
CA PHE A 101 4.49 -19.58 10.54
C PHE A 101 3.23 -20.45 10.40
N PRO A 102 2.85 -21.23 11.44
CA PRO A 102 1.63 -22.04 11.38
C PRO A 102 0.36 -21.19 11.20
N GLU A 103 0.30 -20.05 11.89
CA GLU A 103 -0.87 -19.17 11.95
C GLU A 103 -0.45 -17.69 11.78
N PRO A 104 -0.07 -17.26 10.57
CA PRO A 104 0.16 -15.85 10.30
C PRO A 104 -1.16 -15.07 10.43
N ALA A 105 -1.13 -13.92 11.11
CA ALA A 105 -2.34 -13.14 11.36
C ALA A 105 -2.23 -11.68 10.88
N ALA A 106 -3.38 -11.08 10.62
CA ALA A 106 -3.50 -9.65 10.35
C ALA A 106 -3.51 -8.88 11.68
N GLY A 107 -2.74 -7.79 11.75
CA GLY A 107 -2.86 -6.81 12.83
C GLY A 107 -4.16 -6.01 12.74
N PHE A 108 -4.36 -5.08 13.68
CA PHE A 108 -5.60 -4.31 13.76
C PHE A 108 -5.77 -3.34 12.59
N LEU A 109 -4.71 -2.64 12.18
CA LEU A 109 -4.75 -1.73 11.03
C LEU A 109 -5.06 -2.54 9.76
N MET A 110 -4.35 -3.65 9.55
CA MET A 110 -4.61 -4.54 8.42
C MET A 110 -6.07 -5.01 8.40
N LYS A 111 -6.59 -5.47 9.54
CA LYS A 111 -7.97 -5.90 9.68
C LYS A 111 -8.95 -4.78 9.33
N GLU A 112 -8.75 -3.57 9.86
CA GLU A 112 -9.62 -2.43 9.58
C GLU A 112 -9.62 -2.06 8.09
N GLU A 113 -8.45 -1.98 7.46
CA GLU A 113 -8.32 -1.70 6.02
C GLU A 113 -9.05 -2.74 5.17
N LEU A 114 -8.87 -4.04 5.47
CA LEU A 114 -9.57 -5.12 4.78
C LEU A 114 -11.10 -5.04 5.00
N LEU A 115 -11.56 -4.71 6.21
CA LEU A 115 -12.98 -4.55 6.50
C LEU A 115 -13.59 -3.37 5.74
N TYR A 116 -12.90 -2.24 5.66
CA TYR A 116 -13.37 -1.08 4.88
C TYR A 116 -13.41 -1.39 3.40
N LEU A 117 -12.37 -2.01 2.85
CA LEU A 117 -12.34 -2.42 1.45
C LEU A 117 -13.45 -3.42 1.13
N ASN A 118 -13.63 -4.43 1.97
CA ASN A 118 -14.66 -5.43 1.78
C ASN A 118 -16.08 -4.81 1.78
N LYS A 119 -16.34 -3.89 2.73
CA LYS A 119 -17.60 -3.14 2.79
C LYS A 119 -17.86 -2.32 1.53
N VAL A 120 -16.84 -1.74 0.91
CA VAL A 120 -16.99 -0.94 -0.31
C VAL A 120 -17.09 -1.81 -1.56
N MET A 121 -16.47 -2.99 -1.55
CA MET A 121 -16.32 -3.82 -2.75
C MET A 121 -17.40 -4.89 -2.91
N GLU A 122 -17.83 -5.56 -1.84
CA GLU A 122 -18.75 -6.71 -1.89
C GLU A 122 -20.21 -6.31 -1.69
N ASP A 123 -20.53 -5.60 -0.60
CA ASP A 123 -21.90 -5.15 -0.28
C ASP A 123 -21.93 -3.67 0.14
N PRO A 124 -21.68 -2.74 -0.81
CA PRO A 124 -21.67 -1.33 -0.49
C PRO A 124 -23.08 -0.81 -0.22
N ALA A 125 -23.21 0.02 0.82
CA ALA A 125 -24.40 0.83 0.99
C ALA A 125 -24.62 1.71 -0.25
N ARG A 126 -25.81 1.62 -0.85
CA ARG A 126 -26.18 2.37 -2.05
C ARG A 126 -26.99 3.61 -1.73
N PRO A 127 -26.77 4.73 -2.45
CA PRO A 127 -25.91 4.88 -3.62
C PRO A 127 -24.40 4.96 -3.28
N LEU A 128 -23.59 4.11 -3.91
CA LEU A 128 -22.13 4.13 -3.83
C LEU A 128 -21.56 5.15 -4.83
N VAL A 129 -20.76 6.09 -4.32
CA VAL A 129 -20.17 7.18 -5.11
C VAL A 129 -18.64 7.10 -5.05
N ALA A 130 -17.98 6.97 -6.20
CA ALA A 130 -16.51 7.13 -6.28
C ALA A 130 -16.14 8.58 -6.61
N ILE A 131 -15.18 9.14 -5.87
CA ILE A 131 -14.60 10.46 -6.13
C ILE A 131 -13.14 10.28 -6.50
N ILE A 132 -12.78 10.65 -7.73
CA ILE A 132 -11.46 10.39 -8.30
C ILE A 132 -10.89 11.71 -8.81
N GLY A 133 -9.85 12.21 -8.15
CA GLY A 133 -9.11 13.39 -8.56
C GLY A 133 -7.67 13.08 -8.96
N GLY A 134 -6.86 14.10 -9.23
CA GLY A 134 -5.43 13.96 -9.51
C GLY A 134 -5.00 14.71 -10.76
N ALA A 135 -3.70 14.78 -11.00
CA ALA A 135 -3.15 15.49 -12.15
C ALA A 135 -3.25 14.67 -13.45
N LYS A 136 -3.07 13.34 -13.38
CA LYS A 136 -2.97 12.46 -14.55
C LYS A 136 -3.98 11.31 -14.49
N VAL A 137 -4.62 11.04 -15.62
CA VAL A 137 -5.46 9.87 -15.90
C VAL A 137 -4.62 8.59 -15.93
N SER A 138 -3.41 8.62 -16.51
CA SER A 138 -2.54 7.43 -16.67
C SER A 138 -2.35 6.64 -15.38
N GLY A 139 -2.11 7.34 -14.26
CA GLY A 139 -1.91 6.71 -12.95
C GLY A 139 -3.18 6.16 -12.28
N LYS A 140 -4.36 6.35 -12.87
CA LYS A 140 -5.67 6.01 -12.25
C LYS A 140 -6.60 5.25 -13.18
N LEU A 141 -6.15 4.93 -14.39
CA LEU A 141 -7.00 4.36 -15.42
C LEU A 141 -7.58 2.99 -15.02
N GLU A 142 -6.74 2.11 -14.49
CA GLU A 142 -7.17 0.77 -14.06
C GLU A 142 -8.18 0.85 -12.91
N VAL A 143 -7.94 1.77 -11.97
CA VAL A 143 -8.86 2.05 -10.86
C VAL A 143 -10.22 2.54 -11.39
N LEU A 144 -10.22 3.45 -12.37
CA LEU A 144 -11.44 3.92 -13.03
C LEU A 144 -12.20 2.77 -13.71
N LYS A 145 -11.49 1.95 -14.50
CA LYS A 145 -12.07 0.80 -15.22
C LYS A 145 -12.66 -0.25 -14.27
N ASN A 146 -12.11 -0.42 -13.06
CA ASN A 146 -12.66 -1.33 -12.07
C ASN A 146 -13.84 -0.73 -11.29
N LEU A 147 -13.73 0.54 -10.86
CA LEU A 147 -14.76 1.20 -10.05
C LEU A 147 -16.06 1.44 -10.83
N ILE A 148 -15.98 1.77 -12.11
CA ILE A 148 -17.15 1.99 -12.98
C ILE A 148 -18.06 0.76 -13.08
N LEU A 149 -17.54 -0.44 -12.75
CA LEU A 149 -18.31 -1.67 -12.75
C LEU A 149 -19.12 -1.85 -11.46
N ARG A 150 -18.83 -1.09 -10.39
CA ARG A 150 -19.39 -1.32 -9.05
C ARG A 150 -20.21 -0.13 -8.51
N VAL A 151 -19.82 1.09 -8.85
CA VAL A 151 -20.41 2.33 -8.30
C VAL A 151 -21.70 2.74 -9.00
N ASP A 152 -22.58 3.46 -8.30
CA ASP A 152 -23.79 4.06 -8.88
C ASP A 152 -23.49 5.43 -9.52
N LYS A 153 -22.49 6.14 -8.96
CA LYS A 153 -22.09 7.48 -9.37
C LYS A 153 -20.58 7.62 -9.35
N MET A 154 -20.04 8.43 -10.25
CA MET A 154 -18.61 8.73 -10.31
C MET A 154 -18.40 10.23 -10.46
N ILE A 155 -17.55 10.81 -9.63
CA ILE A 155 -17.16 12.22 -9.70
C ILE A 155 -15.68 12.25 -10.08
N ILE A 156 -15.35 12.88 -11.21
CA ILE A 156 -13.96 13.03 -11.68
C ILE A 156 -13.59 14.50 -11.59
N GLY A 157 -12.52 14.80 -10.84
CA GLY A 157 -12.03 16.17 -10.66
C GLY A 157 -10.52 16.28 -10.85
N GLY A 158 -9.96 17.46 -10.54
CA GLY A 158 -8.53 17.74 -10.72
C GLY A 158 -8.11 17.85 -12.19
N GLY A 159 -6.80 17.86 -12.44
CA GLY A 159 -6.24 17.99 -13.80
C GLY A 159 -6.71 16.90 -14.76
N MET A 160 -6.90 15.68 -14.27
CA MET A 160 -7.35 14.57 -15.09
C MET A 160 -8.76 14.76 -15.69
N ALA A 161 -9.63 15.57 -15.07
CA ALA A 161 -10.96 15.86 -15.59
C ALA A 161 -10.92 16.54 -16.97
N PHE A 162 -9.87 17.31 -17.28
CA PHE A 162 -9.75 17.98 -18.57
C PHE A 162 -9.54 17.02 -19.74
N THR A 163 -8.88 15.88 -19.52
CA THR A 163 -8.81 14.81 -20.54
C THR A 163 -10.21 14.25 -20.84
N PHE A 164 -11.07 14.08 -19.82
CA PHE A 164 -12.46 13.66 -19.99
C PHE A 164 -13.33 14.74 -20.65
N LEU A 165 -13.17 16.02 -20.28
CA LEU A 165 -13.90 17.12 -20.91
C LEU A 165 -13.50 17.25 -22.40
N LYS A 166 -12.20 17.15 -22.71
CA LYS A 166 -11.70 17.18 -24.08
C LYS A 166 -12.18 15.97 -24.90
N SER A 167 -12.31 14.79 -24.29
CA SER A 167 -12.84 13.61 -25.00
C SER A 167 -14.31 13.75 -25.42
N LYS A 168 -15.07 14.60 -24.72
CA LYS A 168 -16.43 15.06 -25.08
C LYS A 168 -16.45 16.20 -26.12
N GLY A 169 -15.30 16.62 -26.62
CA GLY A 169 -15.17 17.70 -27.61
C GLY A 169 -15.19 19.11 -27.01
N LEU A 170 -15.06 19.26 -25.68
CA LEU A 170 -15.02 20.57 -25.04
C LEU A 170 -13.63 21.20 -25.14
N ASN A 171 -13.58 22.52 -25.34
CA ASN A 171 -12.33 23.26 -25.29
C ASN A 171 -11.88 23.45 -23.85
N VAL A 172 -10.68 22.96 -23.52
CA VAL A 172 -10.09 23.02 -22.17
C VAL A 172 -8.91 24.00 -22.07
N GLY A 173 -8.64 24.77 -23.13
CA GLY A 173 -7.58 25.78 -23.15
C GLY A 173 -6.19 25.19 -22.89
N LYS A 174 -5.47 25.79 -21.93
CA LYS A 174 -4.11 25.37 -21.51
C LYS A 174 -4.11 24.36 -20.35
N SER A 175 -5.27 23.77 -20.04
CA SER A 175 -5.38 22.83 -18.93
C SER A 175 -4.60 21.54 -19.22
N LEU A 176 -4.21 20.82 -18.17
CA LEU A 176 -3.43 19.59 -18.28
C LEU A 176 -4.25 18.49 -18.95
N VAL A 177 -3.77 17.96 -20.07
CA VAL A 177 -4.42 16.92 -20.87
C VAL A 177 -3.40 15.86 -21.24
N GLU A 178 -3.82 14.60 -21.20
CA GLU A 178 -3.09 13.46 -21.76
C GLU A 178 -3.79 13.06 -23.07
N ASP A 179 -3.31 13.60 -24.20
CA ASP A 179 -3.94 13.47 -25.51
C ASP A 179 -4.04 12.00 -25.95
N GLU A 180 -3.02 11.20 -25.61
CA GLU A 180 -2.96 9.77 -25.85
C GLU A 180 -4.02 8.96 -25.10
N LEU A 181 -4.65 9.54 -24.06
CA LEU A 181 -5.69 8.89 -23.26
C LEU A 181 -7.10 9.40 -23.57
N ILE A 182 -7.27 10.28 -24.57
CA ILE A 182 -8.59 10.82 -24.94
C ILE A 182 -9.58 9.73 -25.32
N ASP A 183 -9.17 8.80 -26.18
CA ASP A 183 -10.05 7.71 -26.63
C ASP A 183 -10.38 6.75 -25.48
N THR A 184 -9.42 6.52 -24.59
CA THR A 184 -9.64 5.72 -23.39
C THR A 184 -10.60 6.42 -22.42
N ALA A 185 -10.47 7.73 -22.22
CA ALA A 185 -11.41 8.51 -21.41
C ALA A 185 -12.83 8.46 -22.00
N ARG A 186 -12.96 8.49 -23.34
CA ARG A 186 -14.23 8.31 -24.04
C ARG A 186 -14.81 6.90 -23.83
N GLU A 187 -13.97 5.86 -23.86
CA GLU A 187 -14.37 4.47 -23.56
C GLU A 187 -14.93 4.34 -22.14
N VAL A 188 -14.29 4.97 -21.15
CA VAL A 188 -14.76 5.00 -19.77
C VAL A 188 -16.13 5.69 -19.68
N LEU A 189 -16.32 6.87 -20.26
CA LEU A 189 -17.62 7.56 -20.26
C LEU A 189 -18.72 6.74 -20.95
N THR A 190 -18.40 6.10 -22.08
CA THR A 190 -19.32 5.22 -22.81
C THR A 190 -19.71 4.01 -21.96
N THR A 191 -18.75 3.44 -21.22
CA THR A 191 -19.00 2.31 -20.32
C THR A 191 -19.91 2.73 -19.16
N ALA A 192 -19.72 3.93 -18.60
CA ALA A 192 -20.58 4.45 -17.54
C ALA A 192 -22.02 4.58 -18.03
N GLU A 193 -22.22 5.18 -19.21
CA GLU A 193 -23.53 5.38 -19.81
C GLU A 193 -24.25 4.04 -20.05
N LYS A 194 -23.56 3.06 -20.64
CA LYS A 194 -24.11 1.70 -20.87
C LYS A 194 -24.53 1.00 -19.57
N ARG A 195 -23.86 1.29 -18.46
CA ARG A 195 -24.15 0.70 -17.14
C ARG A 195 -25.11 1.55 -16.29
N GLY A 196 -25.56 2.70 -16.78
CA GLY A 196 -26.39 3.62 -16.01
C GLY A 196 -25.65 4.32 -14.86
N VAL A 197 -24.32 4.33 -14.87
CA VAL A 197 -23.50 5.02 -13.87
C VAL A 197 -23.48 6.52 -14.18
N LYS A 198 -23.91 7.35 -13.22
CA LYS A 198 -23.94 8.80 -13.43
C LYS A 198 -22.56 9.41 -13.18
N VAL A 199 -21.93 9.92 -14.23
CA VAL A 199 -20.62 10.59 -14.16
C VAL A 199 -20.79 12.11 -14.02
N TYR A 200 -20.04 12.72 -13.10
CA TYR A 200 -19.92 14.15 -12.88
C TYR A 200 -18.47 14.56 -13.17
N LEU A 201 -18.30 15.63 -13.94
CA LEU A 201 -17.01 16.21 -14.36
C LEU A 201 -16.95 17.68 -13.96
#